data_AF-A0A537PA91-F1
#
_entry.id   AF-A0A537PA91-F1
#
_cell.length_a   1.000
_cell.length_b   1.000
_cell.length_c   1.000
_cell.angle_alpha   90.00
_cell.angle_beta   90.00
_cell.angle_gamma   90.00
#
_symmetry.space_group_name_H-M   'P 1'
#
loop_
_entity.id
_entity.type
_entity.pdbx_description
1 polymer ?
#
loop_
_entity_poly.entity_id
_entity_poly.type
_entity_poly.pdbx_seq_one_letter_code
_entity_poly.pdbx_strand_id
1 'polypeptide(L)'
;MSRNRRETVAALTGGIIAPIVASGPFVLAAAAKTSPQLSPQEAQAIAKDIFLWGMHPVAIYHLRYNAAKKADRFATTPNATTLYGIGFYDLSKEPVVITVEEVKDRYWSIQLADNYARWWHLIGSQFNAPGPVRRLLIGPDWSGKIPQDFVGAEVVRSQSDMMCVLVRVALTDDTPDELKAVNAVQDRMTVISLRQWIAAGKKNVKAEDVPLTKAAYPTYPGMETVREPGRLKGDDFLRWASLVLNDASFTKQADGHKEIEAFA
;
A
#
# COMPACT_ATOMS: atom_id res chain seq x y z
N MET A 1 14.10 -1.00 31.97
CA MET A 1 13.64 -1.65 30.72
C MET A 1 12.59 -0.74 30.08
N SER A 2 12.98 0.09 29.12
CA SER A 2 12.02 0.95 28.42
C SER A 2 11.11 0.08 27.56
N ARG A 3 9.80 0.12 27.83
CA ARG A 3 8.81 -0.51 26.96
C ARG A 3 8.78 0.27 25.65
N ASN A 4 8.75 -0.43 24.52
CA ASN A 4 8.60 0.19 23.21
C ASN A 4 7.23 0.88 23.16
N ARG A 5 7.21 2.22 23.04
CA ARG A 5 5.97 3.02 23.03
C ARG A 5 4.97 2.55 21.96
N ARG A 6 5.46 1.97 20.86
CA ARG A 6 4.63 1.42 19.76
C ARG A 6 3.86 0.15 20.16
N GLU A 7 4.39 -0.66 21.09
CA GLU A 7 3.68 -1.82 21.64
C GLU A 7 2.48 -1.40 22.51
N THR A 8 2.64 -0.29 23.23
CA THR A 8 1.56 0.32 24.03
C THR A 8 0.42 0.83 23.13
N VAL A 9 0.74 1.41 21.97
CA VAL A 9 -0.27 1.88 21.00
C VAL A 9 -1.10 0.72 20.43
N ALA A 10 -0.46 -0.40 20.05
CA ALA A 10 -1.18 -1.58 19.56
C ALA A 10 -2.11 -2.22 20.62
N ALA A 11 -1.79 -2.06 21.91
CA ALA A 11 -2.65 -2.51 23.02
C ALA A 11 -3.80 -1.54 23.32
N LEU A 12 -3.64 -0.24 23.06
CA LEU A 12 -4.68 0.78 23.26
C LEU A 12 -5.73 0.80 22.13
N THR A 13 -5.33 0.40 20.92
CA THR A 13 -6.19 0.37 19.74
C THR A 13 -7.04 -0.90 19.63
N GLY A 14 -6.98 -1.79 20.63
CA GLY A 14 -7.81 -2.99 20.80
C GLY A 14 -9.30 -2.71 21.07
N GLY A 15 -9.85 -1.66 20.46
CA GLY A 15 -11.28 -1.51 20.30
C GLY A 15 -11.79 -2.65 19.42
N ILE A 16 -12.76 -3.39 19.95
CA ILE A 16 -13.40 -4.55 19.33
C ILE A 16 -13.82 -4.22 17.89
N ILE A 17 -13.07 -4.71 16.90
CA ILE A 17 -13.56 -4.87 15.53
C ILE A 17 -14.07 -6.30 15.46
N ALA A 18 -15.37 -6.46 15.68
CA ALA A 18 -16.04 -7.73 15.42
C ALA A 18 -16.29 -7.84 13.90
N PRO A 19 -15.81 -8.91 13.23
CA PRO A 19 -16.35 -9.28 11.94
C PRO A 19 -17.74 -9.89 12.16
N ILE A 20 -18.80 -9.20 11.76
CA ILE A 20 -20.09 -9.84 11.58
C ILE A 20 -20.04 -10.55 10.23
N VAL A 21 -19.92 -11.89 10.25
CA VAL A 21 -20.90 -12.87 9.73
C VAL A 21 -20.26 -14.27 9.89
N ALA A 22 -20.69 -15.01 10.91
CA ALA A 22 -20.86 -16.47 10.86
C ALA A 22 -21.71 -16.90 12.07
N SER A 23 -22.81 -17.61 11.80
CA SER A 23 -23.73 -18.19 12.77
C SER A 23 -23.06 -19.30 13.59
N GLY A 24 -22.84 -19.05 14.88
CA GLY A 24 -22.42 -20.04 15.88
C GLY A 24 -21.77 -19.36 17.10
N PRO A 25 -21.98 -19.83 18.34
CA PRO A 25 -21.43 -19.18 19.52
C PRO A 25 -19.93 -19.47 19.60
N PHE A 26 -19.10 -18.58 19.06
CA PHE A 26 -17.66 -18.62 19.29
C PHE A 26 -17.31 -17.62 20.39
N VAL A 27 -16.76 -18.13 21.48
CA VAL A 27 -16.35 -17.35 22.65
C VAL A 27 -15.11 -16.54 22.27
N LEU A 28 -15.19 -15.23 22.50
CA LEU A 28 -14.12 -14.27 22.28
C LEU A 28 -13.01 -14.50 23.32
N ALA A 29 -11.99 -15.29 23.00
CA ALA A 29 -10.75 -15.29 23.77
C ALA A 29 -9.88 -14.09 23.34
N ALA A 30 -10.36 -12.88 23.63
CA ALA A 30 -9.46 -11.73 23.68
C ALA A 30 -8.54 -11.96 24.88
N ALA A 31 -7.30 -12.34 24.64
CA ALA A 31 -6.26 -12.12 25.63
C ALA A 31 -6.10 -10.61 25.75
N ALA A 32 -6.94 -9.98 26.59
CA ALA A 32 -6.73 -8.64 27.07
C ALA A 32 -5.41 -8.64 27.83
N LYS A 33 -4.30 -8.41 27.12
CA LYS A 33 -3.10 -7.89 27.76
C LYS A 33 -3.59 -6.63 28.46
N THR A 34 -3.53 -6.62 29.79
CA THR A 34 -3.92 -5.48 30.64
C THR A 34 -3.37 -4.21 30.00
N SER A 35 -4.26 -3.42 29.37
CA SER A 35 -3.86 -2.13 28.82
C SER A 35 -3.32 -1.31 29.99
N PRO A 36 -2.11 -0.75 29.91
CA PRO A 36 -1.58 0.06 30.99
C PRO A 36 -2.58 1.18 31.28
N GLN A 37 -2.86 1.39 32.56
CA GLN A 37 -3.83 2.39 33.01
C GLN A 37 -3.21 3.77 32.79
N LEU A 38 -3.47 4.36 31.63
CA LEU A 38 -2.97 5.67 31.26
C LEU A 38 -3.75 6.76 31.99
N SER A 39 -3.06 7.79 32.45
CA SER A 39 -3.70 9.04 32.83
C SER A 39 -4.30 9.73 31.58
N PRO A 40 -5.32 10.60 31.75
CA PRO A 40 -5.87 11.39 30.65
C PRO A 40 -4.82 12.22 29.90
N GLN A 41 -3.82 12.74 30.62
CA GLN A 41 -2.73 13.53 30.04
C GLN A 41 -1.82 12.67 29.15
N GLU A 42 -1.46 11.48 29.60
CA GLU A 42 -0.67 10.53 28.81
C GLU A 42 -1.43 10.08 27.56
N ALA A 43 -2.74 9.78 27.70
CA ALA A 43 -3.58 9.42 26.57
C ALA A 43 -3.65 10.55 25.52
N GLN A 44 -3.79 11.81 25.97
CA GLN A 44 -3.81 12.97 25.08
C GLN A 44 -2.48 13.19 24.37
N ALA A 45 -1.36 13.02 25.07
CA ALA A 45 -0.02 13.12 24.48
C ALA A 45 0.19 12.06 23.39
N ILE A 46 -0.14 10.79 23.70
CA ILE A 46 -0.05 9.69 22.74
C ILE A 46 -0.95 9.94 21.52
N ALA A 47 -2.18 10.40 21.73
CA ALA A 47 -3.10 10.69 20.62
C ALA A 47 -2.56 11.79 19.68
N LYS A 48 -1.88 12.80 20.23
CA LYS A 48 -1.23 13.85 19.45
C LYS A 48 -0.09 13.30 18.60
N ASP A 49 0.73 12.42 19.16
CA ASP A 49 1.85 11.80 18.42
C ASP A 49 1.34 10.88 17.32
N ILE A 50 0.31 10.08 17.60
CA ILE A 50 -0.38 9.25 16.60
C ILE A 50 -0.93 10.11 15.47
N PHE A 51 -1.51 11.27 15.79
CA PHE A 51 -2.01 12.18 14.76
C PHE A 51 -0.88 12.66 13.84
N LEU A 52 0.23 13.15 14.39
CA LEU A 52 1.35 13.66 13.60
C LEU A 52 2.02 12.57 12.75
N TRP A 53 2.26 11.40 13.34
CA TRP A 53 2.88 10.26 12.65
C TRP A 53 1.93 9.60 11.64
N GLY A 54 0.67 9.44 12.02
CA GLY A 54 -0.30 8.60 11.33
C GLY A 54 -0.87 9.19 10.05
N MET A 55 -0.61 10.48 9.75
CA MET A 55 -1.19 11.15 8.58
C MET A 55 -0.94 10.38 7.27
N HIS A 56 0.31 9.98 7.01
CA HIS A 56 0.67 9.27 5.78
C HIS A 56 0.15 7.83 5.77
N PRO A 57 0.37 7.02 6.83
CA PRO A 57 -0.21 5.68 6.88
C PRO A 57 -1.73 5.63 6.75
N VAL A 58 -2.45 6.53 7.42
CA VAL A 58 -3.92 6.63 7.31
C VAL A 58 -4.33 7.02 5.90
N ALA A 59 -3.63 7.96 5.26
CA ALA A 59 -3.94 8.35 3.89
C ALA A 59 -3.71 7.20 2.89
N ILE A 60 -2.63 6.43 3.02
CA ILE A 60 -2.36 5.26 2.17
C ILE A 60 -3.38 4.15 2.41
N TYR A 61 -3.77 3.90 3.67
CA TYR A 61 -4.80 2.92 3.99
C TYR A 61 -6.18 3.33 3.46
N HIS A 62 -6.52 4.63 3.53
CA HIS A 62 -7.73 5.19 2.93
C HIS A 62 -7.73 5.05 1.39
N LEU A 63 -6.60 5.30 0.74
CA LEU A 63 -6.43 5.11 -0.69
C LEU A 63 -6.66 3.65 -1.10
N ARG A 64 -6.08 2.70 -0.35
CA ARG A 64 -6.28 1.25 -0.52
C ARG A 64 -7.74 0.84 -0.39
N TYR A 65 -8.41 1.32 0.66
CA TYR A 65 -9.82 1.08 0.89
C TYR A 65 -10.68 1.61 -0.26
N ASN A 66 -10.41 2.82 -0.74
CA ASN A 66 -11.15 3.41 -1.87
C ASN A 66 -10.93 2.64 -3.17
N ALA A 67 -9.68 2.23 -3.46
CA ALA A 67 -9.36 1.38 -4.61
C ALA A 67 -10.15 0.07 -4.58
N ALA A 68 -10.23 -0.59 -3.42
CA ALA A 68 -10.95 -1.85 -3.26
C ALA A 68 -12.47 -1.72 -3.50
N LYS A 69 -13.07 -0.57 -3.17
CA LYS A 69 -14.51 -0.31 -3.40
C LYS A 69 -14.82 0.35 -4.74
N LYS A 70 -13.83 0.59 -5.61
CA LYS A 70 -13.96 1.29 -6.90
C LYS A 70 -14.62 2.67 -6.78
N ALA A 71 -14.19 3.47 -5.80
CA ALA A 71 -14.77 4.80 -5.54
C ALA A 71 -14.50 5.82 -6.66
N ASP A 72 -15.45 6.70 -7.01
CA ASP A 72 -15.26 7.67 -8.11
C ASP A 72 -14.09 8.66 -7.92
N ARG A 73 -13.59 8.85 -6.69
CA ARG A 73 -12.46 9.72 -6.37
C ARG A 73 -11.36 8.94 -5.64
N PHE A 74 -10.18 8.89 -6.25
CA PHE A 74 -9.00 8.21 -5.70
C PHE A 74 -7.84 9.16 -5.36
N ALA A 75 -7.78 10.38 -5.92
CA ALA A 75 -6.71 11.33 -5.65
C ALA A 75 -7.27 12.68 -5.16
N THR A 76 -6.53 13.32 -4.24
CA THR A 76 -6.87 14.66 -3.75
C THR A 76 -6.68 15.70 -4.86
N THR A 77 -5.56 15.60 -5.59
CA THR A 77 -5.16 16.50 -6.70
C THR A 77 -4.66 15.66 -7.89
N PRO A 78 -5.55 15.18 -8.76
CA PRO A 78 -5.15 14.39 -9.92
C PRO A 78 -4.36 15.25 -10.93
N ASN A 79 -3.41 14.62 -11.62
CA ASN A 79 -2.74 15.26 -12.75
C ASN A 79 -3.63 15.14 -13.99
N ALA A 80 -3.89 16.27 -14.68
CA ALA A 80 -4.69 16.29 -15.90
C ALA A 80 -3.95 15.75 -17.13
N THR A 81 -2.62 15.61 -17.08
CA THR A 81 -1.80 15.24 -18.26
C THR A 81 -1.38 13.77 -18.30
N THR A 82 -1.88 12.93 -17.40
CA THR A 82 -1.53 11.50 -17.36
C THR A 82 -2.71 10.63 -16.99
N LEU A 83 -2.90 9.51 -17.68
CA LEU A 83 -3.76 8.43 -17.22
C LEU A 83 -3.04 7.59 -16.16
N TYR A 84 -3.82 7.14 -15.18
CA TYR A 84 -3.33 6.47 -13.99
C TYR A 84 -3.68 4.98 -14.00
N GLY A 85 -2.75 4.16 -13.51
CA GLY A 85 -3.03 2.82 -13.00
C GLY A 85 -2.57 2.74 -11.54
N ILE A 86 -3.29 2.01 -10.70
CA ILE A 86 -2.93 1.86 -9.29
C ILE A 86 -3.07 0.39 -8.86
N GLY A 87 -2.14 -0.07 -8.03
CA GLY A 87 -2.17 -1.41 -7.46
C GLY A 87 -1.57 -1.43 -6.06
N PHE A 88 -2.00 -2.41 -5.27
CA PHE A 88 -1.51 -2.64 -3.92
C PHE A 88 -1.16 -4.10 -3.75
N TYR A 89 0.04 -4.35 -3.23
CA TYR A 89 0.59 -5.69 -3.10
C TYR A 89 1.17 -5.90 -1.71
N ASP A 90 1.08 -7.13 -1.22
CA ASP A 90 1.66 -7.58 0.04
C ASP A 90 2.85 -8.49 -0.25
N LEU A 91 4.05 -7.93 -0.17
CA LEU A 91 5.33 -8.59 -0.41
C LEU A 91 5.72 -9.55 0.73
N SER A 92 4.99 -9.57 1.85
CA SER A 92 5.19 -10.60 2.90
C SER A 92 4.70 -11.97 2.44
N LYS A 93 3.79 -12.02 1.45
CA LYS A 93 3.19 -13.27 0.95
C LYS A 93 4.03 -13.90 -0.15
N GLU A 94 4.34 -13.12 -1.17
CA GLU A 94 5.16 -13.56 -2.29
C GLU A 94 5.75 -12.37 -3.07
N PRO A 95 6.80 -12.59 -3.87
CA PRO A 95 7.34 -11.56 -4.76
C PRO A 95 6.33 -11.11 -5.81
N VAL A 96 6.51 -9.89 -6.28
CA VAL A 96 5.73 -9.31 -7.38
C VAL A 96 6.63 -9.12 -8.60
N VAL A 97 6.08 -9.33 -9.79
CA VAL A 97 6.77 -9.12 -11.05
C VAL A 97 6.18 -7.90 -11.74
N ILE A 98 7.05 -6.99 -12.19
CA ILE A 98 6.70 -5.91 -13.12
C ILE A 98 7.31 -6.26 -14.47
N THR A 99 6.50 -6.24 -15.52
CA THR A 99 6.94 -6.30 -16.91
C THR A 99 6.34 -5.15 -17.70
N VAL A 100 7.18 -4.50 -18.51
CA VAL A 100 6.80 -3.41 -19.40
C VAL A 100 7.45 -3.70 -20.74
N GLU A 101 6.66 -3.81 -21.80
CA GLU A 101 7.22 -3.87 -23.15
C GLU A 101 7.84 -2.53 -23.55
N GLU A 102 8.53 -2.53 -24.69
CA GLU A 102 9.06 -1.30 -25.27
C GLU A 102 7.94 -0.26 -25.50
N VAL A 103 8.16 0.93 -24.93
CA VAL A 103 7.31 2.11 -25.13
C VAL A 103 8.18 3.21 -25.72
N LYS A 104 7.83 3.64 -26.93
CA LYS A 104 8.50 4.74 -27.66
C LYS A 104 7.66 6.00 -27.59
N ASP A 105 8.34 7.14 -27.70
CA ASP A 105 7.75 8.44 -28.00
C ASP A 105 6.63 8.90 -27.04
N ARG A 106 6.63 8.38 -25.80
CA ARG A 106 5.64 8.73 -24.78
C ARG A 106 6.22 8.64 -23.39
N TYR A 107 5.88 9.60 -22.54
CA TYR A 107 6.21 9.55 -21.13
C TYR A 107 5.40 8.46 -20.43
N TRP A 108 6.09 7.64 -19.64
CA TRP A 108 5.48 6.69 -18.73
C TRP A 108 6.33 6.51 -17.48
N SER A 109 5.68 6.21 -16.36
CA SER A 109 6.37 5.83 -15.12
C SER A 109 5.57 4.84 -14.30
N ILE A 110 6.30 4.01 -13.55
CA ILE A 110 5.79 3.15 -12.49
C ILE A 110 6.55 3.52 -11.22
N GLN A 111 5.85 4.12 -10.28
CA GLN A 111 6.40 4.60 -9.02
C GLN A 111 5.96 3.69 -7.88
N LEU A 112 6.90 3.26 -7.05
CA LEU A 112 6.66 2.35 -5.93
C LEU A 112 6.78 3.09 -4.60
N ALA A 113 5.74 3.02 -3.77
CA ALA A 113 5.66 3.59 -2.44
C ALA A 113 5.38 2.53 -1.37
N ASP A 114 5.73 2.83 -0.12
CA ASP A 114 5.41 2.03 1.05
C ASP A 114 4.22 2.61 1.86
N ASN A 115 3.94 1.99 3.02
CA ASN A 115 2.87 2.40 3.92
C ASN A 115 3.06 3.82 4.48
N TYR A 116 4.26 4.37 4.43
CA TYR A 116 4.59 5.70 4.93
C TYR A 116 4.59 6.75 3.81
N ALA A 117 4.06 6.40 2.62
CA ALA A 117 4.09 7.21 1.42
C ALA A 117 5.52 7.59 0.96
N ARG A 118 6.53 6.79 1.31
CA ARG A 118 7.91 7.01 0.90
C ARG A 118 8.14 6.32 -0.44
N TRP A 119 8.58 7.08 -1.42
CA TRP A 119 8.95 6.55 -2.73
C TRP A 119 10.32 5.88 -2.65
N TRP A 120 10.41 4.62 -3.09
CA TRP A 120 11.64 3.83 -2.96
C TRP A 120 12.13 3.24 -4.28
N HIS A 121 11.28 3.18 -5.31
CA HIS A 121 11.71 2.76 -6.65
C HIS A 121 10.89 3.47 -7.74
N LEU A 122 11.55 3.73 -8.86
CA LEU A 122 10.95 4.39 -10.01
C LEU A 122 11.47 3.73 -11.28
N ILE A 123 10.53 3.29 -12.11
CA ILE A 123 10.76 2.74 -13.44
C ILE A 123 10.08 3.70 -14.41
N GLY A 124 10.66 3.99 -15.56
CA GLY A 124 9.97 4.86 -16.51
C GLY A 124 10.79 5.27 -17.71
N SER A 125 10.16 6.08 -18.57
CA SER A 125 10.76 6.56 -19.81
C SER A 125 12.06 7.34 -19.58
N GLN A 126 12.22 7.99 -18.43
CA GLN A 126 13.44 8.75 -18.13
C GLN A 126 14.67 7.87 -17.87
N PHE A 127 14.46 6.60 -17.49
CA PHE A 127 15.55 5.72 -17.03
C PHE A 127 15.68 4.44 -17.85
N ASN A 128 14.61 4.02 -18.52
CA ASN A 128 14.53 2.69 -19.11
C ASN A 128 14.07 2.68 -20.57
N ALA A 129 13.48 3.77 -21.07
CA ALA A 129 13.08 3.82 -22.46
C ALA A 129 14.28 3.78 -23.41
N PRO A 130 14.09 3.27 -24.63
CA PRO A 130 12.87 2.63 -25.12
C PRO A 130 12.73 1.15 -24.70
N GLY A 131 13.77 0.55 -24.14
CA GLY A 131 13.84 -0.90 -23.92
C GLY A 131 12.76 -1.46 -22.99
N PRO A 132 12.45 -2.77 -23.11
CA PRO A 132 11.54 -3.43 -22.19
C PRO A 132 12.14 -3.46 -20.78
N VAL A 133 11.26 -3.44 -19.78
CA VAL A 133 11.65 -3.54 -18.37
C VAL A 133 11.05 -4.78 -17.75
N ARG A 134 11.88 -5.48 -16.97
CA ARG A 134 11.44 -6.52 -16.06
C ARG A 134 12.04 -6.31 -14.67
N ARG A 135 11.22 -6.43 -13.63
CA ARG A 135 11.65 -6.38 -12.23
C ARG A 135 10.97 -7.46 -11.41
N LEU A 136 11.70 -7.99 -10.43
CA LEU A 136 11.20 -8.82 -9.34
C LEU A 136 11.29 -8.03 -8.04
N LEU A 137 10.15 -7.80 -7.41
CA LEU A 137 10.01 -7.02 -6.21
C LEU A 137 9.85 -8.00 -5.06
N ILE A 138 10.76 -7.95 -4.09
CA ILE A 138 10.76 -8.84 -2.92
C ILE A 138 10.56 -8.04 -1.64
N GLY A 139 9.90 -8.66 -0.66
CA GLY A 139 9.69 -8.08 0.66
C GLY A 139 11.01 -7.93 1.45
N PRO A 140 11.01 -7.11 2.52
CA PRO A 140 12.18 -6.85 3.35
C PRO A 140 12.78 -8.14 3.91
N ASP A 141 11.93 -9.08 4.33
CA ASP A 141 12.32 -10.34 4.97
C ASP A 141 12.28 -11.56 4.01
N TRP A 142 12.22 -11.32 2.70
CA TRP A 142 12.19 -12.41 1.73
C TRP A 142 13.47 -13.26 1.82
N SER A 143 13.24 -14.56 2.03
CA SER A 143 14.28 -15.61 2.18
C SER A 143 14.09 -16.79 1.20
N GLY A 144 13.10 -16.71 0.31
CA GLY A 144 12.86 -17.73 -0.70
C GLY A 144 13.84 -17.66 -1.88
N LYS A 145 13.76 -18.65 -2.77
CA LYS A 145 14.60 -18.69 -3.98
C LYS A 145 14.16 -17.63 -4.98
N ILE A 146 15.13 -16.87 -5.49
CA ILE A 146 14.93 -15.97 -6.63
C ILE A 146 14.88 -16.83 -7.92
N PRO A 147 13.86 -16.68 -8.79
CA PRO A 147 13.82 -17.39 -10.07
C PRO A 147 15.03 -17.02 -10.93
N GLN A 148 15.60 -18.01 -11.63
CA GLN A 148 16.77 -17.82 -12.50
C GLN A 148 16.53 -16.80 -13.63
N ASP A 149 15.25 -16.53 -13.94
CA ASP A 149 14.85 -15.52 -14.91
C ASP A 149 15.27 -14.09 -14.50
N PHE A 150 15.51 -13.82 -13.20
CA PHE A 150 15.85 -12.49 -12.71
C PHE A 150 17.27 -12.44 -12.16
N VAL A 151 18.06 -11.47 -12.64
CA VAL A 151 19.47 -11.31 -12.26
C VAL A 151 19.81 -9.86 -11.91
N GLY A 152 20.75 -9.70 -10.98
CA GLY A 152 21.33 -8.40 -10.63
C GLY A 152 20.28 -7.32 -10.34
N ALA A 153 20.32 -6.24 -11.12
CA ALA A 153 19.45 -5.07 -10.97
C ALA A 153 17.97 -5.33 -11.28
N GLU A 154 17.60 -6.50 -11.81
CA GLU A 154 16.19 -6.88 -11.97
C GLU A 154 15.52 -7.18 -10.62
N VAL A 155 16.28 -7.56 -9.60
CA VAL A 155 15.73 -7.89 -8.27
C VAL A 155 15.82 -6.66 -7.37
N VAL A 156 14.67 -6.19 -6.88
CA VAL A 156 14.56 -5.00 -6.04
C VAL A 156 13.93 -5.39 -4.71
N ARG A 157 14.64 -5.11 -3.61
CA ARG A 157 14.15 -5.36 -2.26
C ARG A 157 13.45 -4.13 -1.70
N SER A 158 12.20 -4.29 -1.32
CA SER A 158 11.44 -3.26 -0.61
C SER A 158 11.86 -3.18 0.86
N GLN A 159 11.77 -1.98 1.44
CA GLN A 159 11.91 -1.76 2.89
C GLN A 159 10.60 -2.02 3.66
N SER A 160 9.51 -2.34 2.95
CA SER A 160 8.20 -2.64 3.53
C SER A 160 7.48 -3.74 2.76
N ASP A 161 6.65 -4.51 3.46
CA ASP A 161 5.81 -5.55 2.90
C ASP A 161 4.71 -4.96 2.01
N MET A 162 4.02 -3.92 2.43
CA MET A 162 3.05 -3.27 1.56
C MET A 162 3.75 -2.40 0.51
N MET A 163 3.39 -2.65 -0.74
CA MET A 163 3.82 -1.87 -1.89
C MET A 163 2.60 -1.27 -2.58
N CYS A 164 2.58 0.07 -2.65
CA CYS A 164 1.72 0.84 -3.54
C CYS A 164 2.42 1.00 -4.88
N VAL A 165 1.72 0.72 -5.97
CA VAL A 165 2.19 0.86 -7.35
C VAL A 165 1.35 1.95 -8.00
N LEU A 166 2.02 2.96 -8.55
CA LEU A 166 1.38 4.04 -9.27
C LEU A 166 1.95 4.15 -10.69
N VAL A 167 1.14 3.76 -11.66
CA VAL A 167 1.43 3.86 -13.08
C VAL A 167 0.91 5.19 -13.61
N ARG A 168 1.72 5.89 -14.41
CA ARG A 168 1.32 7.11 -15.10
C ARG A 168 1.76 7.01 -16.56
N VAL A 169 0.87 7.31 -17.48
CA VAL A 169 1.19 7.42 -18.91
C VAL A 169 0.67 8.76 -19.41
N ALA A 170 1.52 9.53 -20.10
CA ALA A 170 1.16 10.87 -20.54
C ALA A 170 0.09 10.86 -21.64
N LEU A 171 -0.82 11.83 -21.55
CA LEU A 171 -1.74 12.25 -22.59
C LEU A 171 -1.11 13.43 -23.34
N THR A 172 -1.24 13.43 -24.66
CA THR A 172 -0.89 14.58 -25.51
C THR A 172 -2.10 15.38 -25.96
N ASP A 173 -3.30 14.79 -25.88
CA ASP A 173 -4.58 15.39 -26.28
C ASP A 173 -5.76 14.75 -25.53
N ASP A 174 -6.96 15.33 -25.62
CA ASP A 174 -8.21 14.83 -25.04
C ASP A 174 -9.14 14.27 -26.14
N THR A 175 -8.64 13.28 -26.89
CA THR A 175 -9.39 12.62 -27.97
C THR A 175 -9.59 11.14 -27.69
N PRO A 176 -10.67 10.51 -28.20
CA PRO A 176 -10.87 9.06 -28.07
C PRO A 176 -9.72 8.22 -28.64
N ASP A 177 -9.07 8.68 -29.71
CA ASP A 177 -7.92 8.00 -30.31
C ASP A 177 -6.69 8.05 -29.41
N GLU A 178 -6.45 9.19 -28.76
CA GLU A 178 -5.36 9.35 -27.79
C GLU A 178 -5.61 8.50 -26.53
N LEU A 179 -6.84 8.46 -26.02
CA LEU A 179 -7.22 7.54 -24.94
C LEU A 179 -6.97 6.08 -25.33
N LYS A 180 -7.33 5.69 -26.55
CA LYS A 180 -7.06 4.33 -27.07
C LYS A 180 -5.57 4.04 -27.16
N ALA A 181 -4.76 5.00 -27.61
CA ALA A 181 -3.31 4.86 -27.69
C ALA A 181 -2.67 4.70 -26.30
N VAL A 182 -3.10 5.48 -25.31
CA VAL A 182 -2.61 5.38 -23.94
C VAL A 182 -3.03 4.06 -23.28
N ASN A 183 -4.29 3.63 -23.47
CA ASN A 183 -4.75 2.33 -22.97
C ASN A 183 -3.97 1.17 -23.61
N ALA A 184 -3.64 1.24 -24.90
CA ALA A 184 -2.79 0.24 -25.56
C ALA A 184 -1.34 0.21 -25.01
N VAL A 185 -0.85 1.31 -24.44
CA VAL A 185 0.41 1.33 -23.69
C VAL A 185 0.24 0.69 -22.32
N GLN A 186 -0.85 0.99 -21.59
CA GLN A 186 -1.15 0.39 -20.29
C GLN A 186 -1.37 -1.14 -20.38
N ASP A 187 -2.01 -1.63 -21.45
CA ASP A 187 -2.21 -3.06 -21.71
C ASP A 187 -0.89 -3.84 -21.84
N ARG A 188 0.22 -3.14 -22.14
CA ARG A 188 1.57 -3.68 -22.26
C ARG A 188 2.42 -3.52 -20.99
N MET A 189 1.78 -3.08 -19.90
CA MET A 189 2.35 -2.99 -18.57
C MET A 189 1.64 -3.97 -17.65
N THR A 190 2.39 -4.87 -17.03
CA THR A 190 1.84 -5.89 -16.14
C THR A 190 2.51 -5.81 -14.78
N VAL A 191 1.69 -5.85 -13.74
CA VAL A 191 2.13 -5.94 -12.35
C VAL A 191 1.32 -7.03 -11.67
N ILE A 192 1.93 -8.18 -11.41
CA ILE A 192 1.24 -9.36 -10.88
C ILE A 192 2.15 -10.13 -9.93
N SER A 193 1.57 -11.01 -9.11
CA SER A 193 2.36 -11.86 -8.23
C SER A 193 3.27 -12.79 -9.04
N LEU A 194 4.39 -13.23 -8.47
CA LEU A 194 5.30 -14.17 -9.13
C LEU A 194 4.58 -15.46 -9.55
N ARG A 195 3.68 -15.97 -8.71
CA ARG A 195 2.84 -17.13 -9.03
C ARG A 195 1.93 -16.87 -10.23
N GLN A 196 1.26 -15.72 -10.28
CA GLN A 196 0.42 -15.34 -11.42
C GLN A 196 1.24 -15.22 -12.70
N TRP A 197 2.43 -14.63 -12.63
CA TRP A 197 3.33 -14.50 -13.77
C TRP A 197 3.78 -15.88 -14.30
N ILE A 198 4.12 -16.80 -13.42
CA ILE A 198 4.45 -18.19 -13.80
C ILE A 198 3.23 -18.88 -14.43
N ALA A 199 2.05 -18.75 -13.82
CA ALA A 199 0.81 -19.35 -14.32
C ALA A 199 0.40 -18.80 -15.70
N ALA A 200 0.69 -17.52 -15.98
CA ALA A 200 0.47 -16.89 -17.28
C ALA A 200 1.53 -17.29 -18.33
N GLY A 201 2.42 -18.24 -18.02
CA GLY A 201 3.51 -18.64 -18.91
C GLY A 201 4.54 -17.54 -19.13
N LYS A 202 4.77 -16.68 -18.12
CA LYS A 202 5.73 -15.58 -18.12
C LYS A 202 5.41 -14.46 -19.13
N LYS A 203 4.15 -14.32 -19.53
CA LYS A 203 3.67 -13.32 -20.48
C LYS A 203 3.05 -12.13 -19.76
N ASN A 204 2.95 -11.02 -20.47
CA ASN A 204 2.16 -9.88 -20.04
C ASN A 204 0.68 -10.26 -19.96
N VAL A 205 0.02 -9.72 -18.95
CA VAL A 205 -1.40 -9.87 -18.67
C VAL A 205 -1.96 -8.46 -18.52
N LYS A 206 -3.05 -8.16 -19.23
CA LYS A 206 -3.73 -6.88 -19.09
C LYS A 206 -4.29 -6.74 -17.68
N ALA A 207 -4.37 -5.52 -17.18
CA ALA A 207 -4.89 -5.26 -15.83
C ALA A 207 -6.31 -5.83 -15.62
N GLU A 208 -7.15 -5.82 -16.66
CA GLU A 208 -8.51 -6.39 -16.64
C GLU A 208 -8.55 -7.93 -16.57
N ASP A 209 -7.50 -8.59 -17.06
CA ASP A 209 -7.37 -10.06 -17.08
C ASP A 209 -6.67 -10.60 -15.83
N VAL A 210 -6.12 -9.73 -14.98
CA VAL A 210 -5.45 -10.17 -13.75
C VAL A 210 -6.50 -10.74 -12.78
N PRO A 211 -6.34 -12.00 -12.33
CA PRO A 211 -7.26 -12.58 -11.35
C PRO A 211 -7.25 -11.77 -10.05
N LEU A 212 -8.37 -11.13 -9.75
CA LEU A 212 -8.53 -10.31 -8.54
C LEU A 212 -8.94 -11.19 -7.36
N THR A 213 -8.26 -11.04 -6.23
CA THR A 213 -8.70 -11.60 -4.95
C THR A 213 -9.45 -10.52 -4.18
N LYS A 214 -10.64 -10.84 -3.66
CA LYS A 214 -11.38 -9.91 -2.81
C LYS A 214 -10.56 -9.61 -1.57
N ALA A 215 -10.17 -8.36 -1.40
CA ALA A 215 -9.41 -7.94 -0.23
C ALA A 215 -10.30 -7.97 1.02
N ALA A 216 -9.78 -8.55 2.11
CA ALA A 216 -10.41 -8.53 3.42
C ALA A 216 -9.93 -7.31 4.21
N TYR A 217 -10.53 -6.15 3.95
CA TYR A 217 -10.27 -4.94 4.73
C TYR A 217 -11.18 -4.91 5.95
N PRO A 218 -10.64 -4.81 7.17
CA PRO A 218 -11.46 -4.47 8.32
C PRO A 218 -12.09 -3.10 8.11
N THR A 219 -13.40 -3.02 8.33
CA THR A 219 -14.20 -1.79 8.22
C THR A 219 -14.98 -1.55 9.50
N TYR A 220 -15.46 -0.32 9.67
CA TYR A 220 -16.38 0.04 10.75
C TYR A 220 -17.46 0.99 10.20
N PRO A 221 -18.65 1.09 10.84
CA PRO A 221 -19.74 1.94 10.36
C PRO A 221 -19.31 3.40 10.19
N GLY A 222 -19.64 4.01 9.06
CA GLY A 222 -19.33 5.41 8.74
C GLY A 222 -17.99 5.61 8.03
N MET A 223 -17.12 4.60 7.97
CA MET A 223 -15.84 4.65 7.25
C MET A 223 -16.02 4.97 5.75
N GLU A 224 -17.11 4.52 5.14
CA GLU A 224 -17.49 4.78 3.76
C GLU A 224 -17.76 6.26 3.43
N THR A 225 -18.11 7.06 4.44
CA THR A 225 -18.42 8.48 4.31
C THR A 225 -17.16 9.37 4.25
N VAL A 226 -16.01 8.80 4.65
CA VAL A 226 -14.74 9.53 4.68
C VAL A 226 -14.24 9.78 3.26
N ARG A 227 -14.26 11.05 2.82
CA ARG A 227 -13.77 11.47 1.50
C ARG A 227 -12.32 11.90 1.50
N GLU A 228 -11.90 12.61 2.55
CA GLU A 228 -10.56 13.19 2.66
C GLU A 228 -9.97 12.83 4.04
N PRO A 229 -8.93 11.97 4.11
CA PRO A 229 -8.38 11.53 5.39
C PRO A 229 -7.80 12.70 6.20
N GLY A 230 -7.34 13.76 5.53
CA GLY A 230 -6.87 14.99 6.18
C GLY A 230 -7.96 15.79 6.92
N ARG A 231 -9.24 15.43 6.79
CA ARG A 231 -10.35 16.04 7.54
C ARG A 231 -10.81 15.22 8.75
N LEU A 232 -10.23 14.03 8.95
CA LEU A 232 -10.52 13.21 10.13
C LEU A 232 -10.10 13.95 11.41
N LYS A 233 -10.92 13.85 12.45
CA LYS A 233 -10.70 14.52 13.73
C LYS A 233 -10.79 13.52 14.87
N GLY A 234 -10.10 13.80 15.96
CA GLY A 234 -10.27 13.10 17.24
C GLY A 234 -10.25 11.58 17.12
N ASP A 235 -11.31 10.95 17.63
CA ASP A 235 -11.48 9.51 17.69
C ASP A 235 -11.63 8.84 16.33
N ASP A 236 -12.22 9.52 15.33
CA ASP A 236 -12.30 8.97 13.97
C ASP A 236 -10.90 8.75 13.38
N PHE A 237 -9.97 9.68 13.58
CA PHE A 237 -8.59 9.49 13.12
C PHE A 237 -7.93 8.31 13.86
N LEU A 238 -8.14 8.19 15.17
CA LEU A 238 -7.58 7.10 15.97
C LEU A 238 -8.13 5.73 15.55
N ARG A 239 -9.38 5.64 15.09
CA ARG A 239 -9.94 4.40 14.51
C ARG A 239 -9.23 4.02 13.22
N TRP A 240 -8.97 4.96 12.32
CA TRP A 240 -8.16 4.69 11.12
C TRP A 240 -6.72 4.29 11.46
N ALA A 241 -6.09 4.97 12.41
CA ALA A 241 -4.75 4.62 12.87
C ALA A 241 -4.70 3.21 13.49
N SER A 242 -5.75 2.80 14.20
CA SER A 242 -5.91 1.42 14.68
C SER A 242 -5.91 0.42 13.53
N LEU A 243 -6.66 0.67 12.47
CA LEU A 243 -6.70 -0.20 11.29
C LEU A 243 -5.32 -0.36 10.66
N VAL A 244 -4.59 0.73 10.49
CA VAL A 244 -3.22 0.74 9.96
C VAL A 244 -2.30 -0.14 10.82
N LEU A 245 -2.29 0.06 12.13
CA LEU A 245 -1.38 -0.63 13.04
C LEU A 245 -1.66 -2.13 13.19
N ASN A 246 -2.87 -2.55 12.82
CA ASN A 246 -3.33 -3.93 12.82
C ASN A 246 -3.34 -4.56 11.42
N ASP A 247 -2.98 -3.83 10.36
CA ASP A 247 -2.79 -4.39 9.03
C ASP A 247 -1.54 -5.29 9.01
N ALA A 248 -1.72 -6.54 8.60
CA ALA A 248 -0.65 -7.53 8.54
C ALA A 248 0.48 -7.16 7.55
N SER A 249 0.18 -6.34 6.54
CA SER A 249 1.16 -5.81 5.57
C SER A 249 1.84 -4.51 6.03
N PHE A 250 1.46 -3.98 7.19
CA PHE A 250 2.07 -2.77 7.74
C PHE A 250 3.41 -3.08 8.41
N THR A 251 4.50 -2.76 7.72
CA THR A 251 5.86 -2.92 8.26
C THR A 251 6.13 -1.85 9.29
N LYS A 252 6.04 -2.25 10.56
CA LYS A 252 6.36 -1.39 11.70
C LYS A 252 7.85 -1.08 11.69
N GLN A 253 8.19 0.20 11.73
CA GLN A 253 9.59 0.60 11.88
C GLN A 253 9.99 0.57 13.36
N ALA A 254 11.28 0.58 13.64
CA ALA A 254 11.77 1.08 14.92
C ALA A 254 11.87 2.60 14.85
N ASP A 255 11.93 3.28 16.01
CA ASP A 255 12.33 4.68 16.05
C ASP A 255 13.77 4.78 15.48
N GLY A 256 14.02 5.78 14.64
CA GLY A 256 15.37 6.06 14.16
C GLY A 256 16.29 6.47 15.31
N HIS A 257 17.60 6.34 15.17
CA HIS A 257 18.55 6.75 16.23
C HIS A 257 18.33 8.20 16.68
N LYS A 258 18.10 9.12 15.72
CA LYS A 258 17.77 10.52 16.00
C LYS A 258 16.44 10.69 16.75
N GLU A 259 15.45 9.84 16.49
CA GLU A 259 14.17 9.87 17.21
C GLU A 259 14.35 9.33 18.63
N ILE A 260 15.13 8.26 18.81
CA ILE A 260 15.48 7.72 20.12
C ILE A 260 16.21 8.77 20.96
N GLU A 261 17.20 9.46 20.39
CA GLU A 261 17.97 10.50 21.08
C GLU A 261 17.16 11.77 21.39
N ALA A 262 16.26 12.18 20.50
CA ALA A 262 15.43 13.37 20.70
C ALA A 262 14.40 13.21 21.84
N PHE A 263 14.10 11.96 22.23
CA PHE A 263 13.14 11.63 23.28
C PHE A 263 13.77 10.93 24.49
N ALA A 264 15.11 10.87 24.56
CA ALA A 264 15.88 10.39 25.72
C ALA A 264 16.12 11.53 26.72
#